data_AF-A0A523H906-F1
#
_entry.id   AF-A0A523H906-F1
#
_cell.length_a   1.000
_cell.length_b   1.000
_cell.length_c   1.000
_cell.angle_alpha   90.00
_cell.angle_beta   90.00
_cell.angle_gamma   90.00
#
_symmetry.space_group_name_H-M   'P 1'
#
loop_
_entity.id
_entity.type
_entity.pdbx_description
1 polymer ?
#
loop_
_entity_poly.entity_id
_entity_poly.type
_entity_poly.pdbx_seq_one_letter_code
_entity_poly.pdbx_strand_id
1 'polypeptide(L)'
;MNLNMGSQKFEDVKILLIWGKRAILEDKTSRISIILLDGVKTVLEVLGNKPAPNIQYELIEDGFKVILNGQELYSFDKKRRIIKGLSRKLPECEIQSSSIRIGRNILSWDKDIGFGVGIAVYEQRIVMGLPLPEGLAKLVVRDKE
;
A
#
# COMPACT_ATOMS: atom_id res chain seq x y z
N MET A 1 12.09 -7.76 1.82
CA MET A 1 12.85 -6.48 1.89
C MET A 1 12.65 -5.88 3.27
N ASN A 2 13.65 -5.23 3.83
CA ASN A 2 13.55 -4.57 5.14
C ASN A 2 13.41 -3.05 4.96
N LEU A 3 12.47 -2.43 5.68
CA LEU A 3 12.26 -0.98 5.69
C LEU A 3 12.33 -0.43 7.11
N ASN A 4 12.84 0.79 7.25
CA ASN A 4 12.84 1.52 8.51
C ASN A 4 12.19 2.88 8.34
N MET A 5 11.21 3.19 9.20
CA MET A 5 10.49 4.45 9.19
C MET A 5 10.34 4.97 10.62
N GLY A 6 11.27 5.84 11.04
CA GLY A 6 11.31 6.34 12.42
C GLY A 6 11.60 5.20 13.40
N SER A 7 10.66 4.93 14.30
CA SER A 7 10.74 3.79 15.25
C SER A 7 10.13 2.50 14.70
N GLN A 8 9.49 2.53 13.53
CA GLN A 8 8.81 1.37 12.95
C GLN A 8 9.77 0.61 12.02
N LYS A 9 9.95 -0.68 12.31
CA LYS A 9 10.70 -1.62 11.47
C LYS A 9 9.74 -2.54 10.73
N PHE A 10 9.92 -2.63 9.43
CA PHE A 10 9.20 -3.56 8.55
C PHE A 10 10.19 -4.61 8.09
N GLU A 11 10.02 -5.84 8.57
CA GLU A 11 10.92 -6.95 8.27
C GLU A 11 10.29 -7.87 7.23
N ASP A 12 11.09 -8.33 6.28
CA ASP A 12 10.70 -9.28 5.24
C ASP A 12 9.43 -8.89 4.48
N VAL A 13 9.23 -7.60 4.22
CA VAL A 13 8.05 -7.11 3.50
C VAL A 13 8.21 -7.25 1.98
N LYS A 14 7.07 -7.51 1.33
CA LYS A 14 6.87 -7.45 -0.12
C LYS A 14 6.05 -6.21 -0.46
N ILE A 15 6.42 -5.51 -1.53
CA ILE A 15 5.58 -4.45 -2.10
C ILE A 15 4.59 -5.13 -3.04
N LEU A 16 3.31 -5.11 -2.69
CA LEU A 16 2.27 -5.74 -3.48
C LEU A 16 1.85 -4.87 -4.66
N LEU A 17 1.60 -3.58 -4.39
CA LEU A 17 1.32 -2.59 -5.42
C LEU A 17 1.62 -1.18 -4.93
N ILE A 18 1.78 -0.26 -5.88
CA ILE A 18 1.58 1.17 -5.64
C ILE A 18 0.15 1.53 -6.01
N TRP A 19 -0.57 2.21 -5.12
CA TRP A 19 -1.93 2.69 -5.32
C TRP A 19 -1.96 4.22 -5.22
N GLY A 20 -1.93 4.89 -6.37
CA GLY A 20 -1.72 6.33 -6.50
C GLY A 20 -0.34 6.72 -5.96
N LYS A 21 -0.33 7.32 -4.78
CA LYS A 21 0.90 7.69 -4.06
C LYS A 21 1.17 6.78 -2.85
N ARG A 22 0.49 5.64 -2.73
CA ARG A 22 0.59 4.76 -1.55
C ARG A 22 1.29 3.46 -1.90
N ALA A 23 2.32 3.10 -1.15
CA ALA A 23 2.86 1.75 -1.20
C ALA A 23 2.03 0.84 -0.31
N ILE A 24 1.57 -0.27 -0.88
CA ILE A 24 0.88 -1.33 -0.17
C ILE A 24 1.86 -2.47 0.06
N LEU A 25 2.19 -2.70 1.32
CA LEU A 25 3.17 -3.67 1.77
C LEU A 25 2.48 -4.85 2.43
N GLU A 26 3.02 -6.04 2.26
CA GLU A 26 2.63 -7.24 2.97
C GLU A 26 3.83 -7.82 3.70
N ASP A 27 3.65 -8.19 4.97
CA ASP A 27 4.65 -8.93 5.74
C ASP A 27 4.48 -10.45 5.62
N LYS A 28 5.42 -11.22 6.16
CA LYS A 28 5.39 -12.69 6.16
C LYS A 28 4.17 -13.32 6.85
N THR A 29 3.43 -12.55 7.64
CA THR A 29 2.18 -12.96 8.30
C THR A 29 0.94 -12.49 7.55
N SER A 30 1.09 -12.04 6.30
CA SER A 30 0.03 -11.54 5.43
C SER A 30 -0.70 -10.31 5.96
N ARG A 31 -0.04 -9.53 6.83
CA ARG A 31 -0.60 -8.25 7.31
C ARG A 31 -0.22 -7.13 6.35
N ILE A 32 -1.20 -6.27 6.05
CA ILE A 32 -1.04 -5.13 5.15
C ILE A 32 -0.59 -3.89 5.92
N SER A 33 0.41 -3.20 5.38
CA SER A 33 0.75 -1.84 5.78
C SER A 33 0.67 -0.90 4.57
N ILE A 34 0.28 0.35 4.80
CA ILE A 34 0.08 1.36 3.76
C ILE A 34 0.90 2.59 4.11
N ILE A 35 1.78 2.98 3.20
CA ILE A 35 2.65 4.15 3.36
C ILE A 35 2.36 5.14 2.23
N LEU A 36 1.99 6.37 2.58
CA LEU A 36 1.92 7.50 1.65
C LEU A 36 3.33 7.97 1.30
N LEU A 37 3.61 8.09 0.00
CA LEU A 37 4.91 8.42 -0.58
C LEU A 37 4.89 9.79 -1.27
N ASP A 38 4.47 10.84 -0.57
CA ASP A 38 4.21 12.15 -1.21
C ASP A 38 5.47 13.04 -1.40
N GLY A 39 6.60 12.47 -1.81
CA GLY A 39 7.85 13.14 -2.21
C GLY A 39 8.59 13.94 -1.11
N VAL A 40 7.86 14.78 -0.37
CA VAL A 40 8.32 15.65 0.72
C VAL A 40 8.32 14.91 2.06
N LYS A 41 7.37 13.99 2.29
CA LYS A 41 7.29 13.20 3.52
C LYS A 41 6.64 11.85 3.27
N THR A 42 7.20 10.80 3.87
CA THR A 42 6.56 9.49 3.96
C THR A 42 5.70 9.42 5.22
N VAL A 43 4.44 9.00 5.08
CA VAL A 43 3.49 8.90 6.21
C VAL A 43 2.93 7.49 6.28
N LEU A 44 3.00 6.88 7.46
CA LEU A 44 2.43 5.57 7.72
C LEU A 44 0.93 5.77 7.97
N GLU A 45 0.09 5.15 7.13
CA GLU A 45 -1.37 5.26 7.23
C GLU A 45 -1.99 3.98 7.80
N VAL A 46 -1.42 2.82 7.47
CA VAL A 46 -1.85 1.52 8.00
C VAL A 46 -0.63 0.73 8.45
N LEU A 47 -0.70 0.17 9.66
CA LEU A 47 0.32 -0.69 10.24
C LEU A 47 -0.30 -2.05 10.58
N GLY A 48 0.05 -3.08 9.83
CA GLY A 48 -0.37 -4.46 10.10
C GLY A 48 -1.88 -4.63 10.24
N ASN A 49 -2.65 -4.23 9.22
CA ASN A 49 -4.12 -4.24 9.15
C ASN A 49 -4.83 -3.31 10.14
N LYS A 50 -4.11 -2.42 10.83
CA LYS A 50 -4.68 -1.43 11.76
C LYS A 50 -4.34 0.00 11.31
N PRO A 51 -5.18 1.00 11.65
CA PRO A 51 -4.81 2.40 11.47
C PRO A 51 -3.46 2.68 12.15
N ALA A 52 -2.61 3.46 11.48
CA ALA A 52 -1.35 3.88 12.09
C ALA A 52 -1.59 4.83 13.28
N PRO A 53 -0.65 4.92 14.23
CA PRO A 53 -0.70 5.97 15.25
C PRO A 53 -0.75 7.36 14.61
N ASN A 54 -1.54 8.27 15.18
CA ASN A 54 -1.62 9.68 14.77
C ASN A 54 -2.21 9.96 13.39
N ILE A 55 -2.97 9.03 12.80
CA ILE A 55 -3.84 9.34 11.66
C ILE A 55 -5.28 9.55 12.10
N GLN A 56 -6.03 10.35 11.34
CA GLN A 56 -7.48 10.46 11.52
C GLN A 56 -8.15 9.31 10.76
N TYR A 57 -9.06 8.60 11.44
CA TYR A 57 -9.79 7.50 10.86
C TYR A 57 -11.18 7.36 11.48
N GLU A 58 -12.07 6.68 10.74
CA GLU A 58 -13.41 6.28 11.20
C GLU A 58 -13.53 4.76 11.05
N LEU A 59 -14.04 4.08 12.07
CA LEU A 59 -14.32 2.63 11.98
C LEU A 59 -15.57 2.38 11.15
N ILE A 60 -15.52 1.33 10.33
CA ILE A 60 -16.67 0.80 9.58
C ILE A 60 -16.76 -0.72 9.83
N GLU A 61 -17.87 -1.33 9.46
CA GLU A 61 -18.19 -2.74 9.76
C GLU A 61 -17.00 -3.70 9.55
N ASP A 62 -16.40 -3.68 8.36
CA ASP A 62 -15.30 -4.58 7.99
C ASP A 62 -13.90 -3.90 7.99
N GLY A 63 -13.76 -2.71 8.57
CA GLY A 63 -12.49 -1.98 8.46
C GLY A 63 -12.50 -0.55 8.98
N PHE A 64 -11.86 0.34 8.23
CA PHE A 64 -11.82 1.77 8.56
C PHE A 64 -11.65 2.65 7.34
N LYS A 65 -12.05 3.91 7.46
CA LYS A 65 -11.77 4.99 6.51
C LYS A 65 -10.61 5.83 7.02
N VAL A 66 -9.70 6.21 6.13
CA VAL A 66 -8.64 7.17 6.44
C VAL A 66 -9.11 8.57 6.03
N ILE A 67 -8.98 9.51 6.96
CA ILE A 67 -9.42 10.89 6.81
C ILE A 67 -8.19 11.80 6.83
N LEU A 68 -8.19 12.83 5.99
CA LEU A 68 -7.16 13.88 6.02
C LEU A 68 -7.83 15.22 5.79
N ASN A 69 -7.60 16.17 6.71
CA ASN A 69 -8.18 17.52 6.65
C ASN A 69 -9.71 17.51 6.47
N GLY A 70 -10.41 16.60 7.17
CA GLY A 70 -11.86 16.46 7.07
C GLY A 70 -12.38 15.76 5.81
N GLN A 71 -11.50 15.32 4.90
CA GLN A 71 -11.87 14.61 3.69
C GLN A 71 -11.62 13.10 3.83
N GLU A 72 -12.63 12.29 3.54
CA GLU A 72 -12.49 10.84 3.44
C GLU A 72 -11.62 10.48 2.21
N LEU A 73 -10.46 9.87 2.43
CA LEU A 73 -9.52 9.55 1.36
C LEU A 73 -9.83 8.20 0.71
N TYR A 74 -9.85 7.17 1.54
CA TYR A 74 -10.08 5.79 1.14
C TYR A 74 -10.59 4.97 2.33
N SER A 75 -11.22 3.83 2.03
CA SER A 75 -11.50 2.79 3.02
C SER A 75 -10.60 1.58 2.82
N PHE A 76 -10.28 0.92 3.93
CA PHE A 76 -9.58 -0.35 3.96
C PHE A 76 -10.43 -1.38 4.70
N ASP A 77 -10.88 -2.40 3.96
CA ASP A 77 -11.50 -3.61 4.50
C ASP A 77 -10.39 -4.60 4.86
N LYS A 78 -10.21 -4.87 6.15
CA LYS A 78 -9.12 -5.72 6.64
C LYS A 78 -9.39 -7.21 6.41
N LYS A 79 -10.67 -7.60 6.29
CA LYS A 79 -11.10 -9.00 6.18
C LYS A 79 -10.97 -9.47 4.73
N ARG A 80 -11.42 -8.65 3.79
CA ARG A 80 -11.34 -8.90 2.35
C ARG A 80 -10.06 -8.34 1.71
N ARG A 81 -9.30 -7.55 2.46
CA ARG A 81 -8.07 -6.88 1.99
C ARG A 81 -8.34 -5.96 0.80
N ILE A 82 -9.44 -5.20 0.89
CA ILE A 82 -9.89 -4.27 -0.15
C ILE A 82 -9.49 -2.85 0.22
N ILE A 83 -8.89 -2.14 -0.72
CA ILE A 83 -8.63 -0.71 -0.65
C ILE A 83 -9.52 -0.01 -1.67
N LYS A 84 -10.34 0.93 -1.24
CA LYS A 84 -11.30 1.64 -2.10
C LYS A 84 -11.17 3.16 -1.94
N GLY A 85 -10.99 3.87 -3.06
CA GLY A 85 -10.98 5.33 -3.07
C GLY A 85 -12.36 5.90 -2.74
N LEU A 86 -12.41 6.93 -1.88
CA LEU A 86 -13.66 7.62 -1.51
C LEU A 86 -13.72 9.03 -2.12
N SER A 87 -12.59 9.75 -2.14
CA SER A 87 -12.47 11.07 -2.75
C SER A 87 -11.55 11.12 -3.97
N ARG A 88 -10.76 10.07 -4.22
CA ARG A 88 -9.84 9.98 -5.35
C ARG A 88 -10.40 9.01 -6.38
N LYS A 89 -10.23 9.31 -7.67
CA LYS A 89 -10.64 8.45 -8.80
C LYS A 89 -9.77 7.19 -8.95
N LEU A 90 -9.24 6.68 -7.85
CA LEU A 90 -8.44 5.46 -7.84
C LEU A 90 -9.38 4.26 -7.83
N PRO A 91 -9.14 3.25 -8.69
CA PRO A 91 -9.96 2.06 -8.72
C PRO A 91 -9.78 1.25 -7.43
N GLU A 92 -10.86 0.58 -7.05
CA GLU A 92 -10.83 -0.41 -5.98
C GLU A 92 -9.79 -1.49 -6.28
N CYS A 93 -9.02 -1.87 -5.26
CA CYS A 93 -8.05 -2.95 -5.33
C CYS A 93 -8.35 -3.99 -4.25
N GLU A 94 -8.48 -5.27 -4.63
CA GLU A 94 -8.61 -6.40 -3.70
C GLU A 94 -7.36 -7.27 -3.80
N ILE A 95 -6.71 -7.48 -2.66
CA ILE A 95 -5.46 -8.23 -2.55
C ILE A 95 -5.77 -9.66 -2.15
N GLN A 96 -5.56 -10.60 -3.05
CA GLN A 96 -5.78 -12.02 -2.82
C GLN A 96 -4.46 -12.72 -2.52
N SER A 97 -4.46 -14.05 -2.33
CA SER A 97 -3.25 -14.82 -2.03
C SER A 97 -2.35 -15.09 -3.24
N SER A 98 -2.86 -14.98 -4.46
CA SER A 98 -2.12 -15.22 -5.71
C SER A 98 -2.39 -14.16 -6.78
N SER A 99 -3.21 -13.15 -6.49
CA SER A 99 -3.61 -12.15 -7.48
C SER A 99 -4.00 -10.82 -6.83
N ILE A 100 -4.09 -9.78 -7.65
CA ILE A 100 -4.66 -8.49 -7.28
C ILE A 100 -5.78 -8.19 -8.28
N ARG A 101 -7.01 -7.98 -7.78
CA ARG A 101 -8.12 -7.49 -8.58
C ARG A 101 -8.12 -5.96 -8.53
N ILE A 102 -8.07 -5.31 -9.69
CA ILE A 102 -8.12 -3.85 -9.85
C ILE A 102 -9.38 -3.50 -10.64
N GLY A 103 -10.40 -3.01 -9.94
CA GLY A 103 -11.74 -2.85 -10.51
C GLY A 103 -12.29 -4.19 -11.03
N ARG A 104 -12.38 -4.33 -12.36
CA ARG A 104 -12.83 -5.55 -13.04
C ARG A 104 -11.68 -6.43 -13.57
N ASN A 105 -10.44 -5.96 -13.51
CA ASN A 105 -9.27 -6.69 -14.01
C ASN A 105 -8.66 -7.54 -12.90
N ILE A 106 -8.13 -8.72 -13.21
CA ILE A 106 -7.40 -9.57 -12.28
C ILE A 106 -5.98 -9.76 -12.82
N LEU A 107 -4.98 -9.50 -11.98
CA LEU A 107 -3.56 -9.67 -12.29
C LEU A 107 -2.98 -10.75 -11.36
N SER A 108 -2.56 -11.88 -11.90
CA SER A 108 -1.92 -12.96 -11.15
C SER A 108 -0.44 -12.66 -10.87
N TRP A 109 0.06 -13.14 -9.73
CA TRP A 109 1.45 -12.96 -9.29
C TRP A 109 2.48 -13.82 -10.03
N ASP A 110 2.06 -14.74 -10.89
CA ASP A 110 2.95 -15.67 -11.62
C ASP A 110 3.84 -15.00 -12.68
N LYS A 111 3.70 -13.69 -12.87
CA LYS A 111 4.66 -12.90 -13.63
C LYS A 111 5.65 -12.29 -12.66
N ASP A 112 6.90 -12.77 -12.70
CA ASP A 112 8.07 -12.10 -12.13
C ASP A 112 8.22 -10.71 -12.78
N ILE A 113 7.46 -9.74 -12.28
CA ILE A 113 7.55 -8.35 -12.70
C ILE A 113 8.69 -7.70 -11.88
N GLY A 114 9.92 -7.78 -12.38
CA GLY A 114 11.04 -6.92 -11.93
C GLY A 114 10.81 -5.45 -12.33
N PHE A 115 11.39 -4.41 -11.74
CA PHE A 115 12.49 -4.28 -10.76
C PHE A 115 12.06 -3.21 -9.73
N GLY A 116 11.85 -3.58 -8.47
CA GLY A 116 11.38 -2.67 -7.41
C GLY A 116 9.90 -2.84 -7.06
N VAL A 117 8.98 -2.45 -7.96
CA VAL A 117 7.53 -2.62 -7.78
C VAL A 117 6.89 -3.31 -8.99
N GLY A 118 6.19 -4.42 -8.74
CA GLY A 118 5.51 -5.19 -9.78
C GLY A 118 4.32 -4.46 -10.42
N ILE A 119 3.43 -3.85 -9.63
CA ILE A 119 2.19 -3.23 -10.13
C ILE A 119 2.01 -1.84 -9.52
N ALA A 120 1.63 -0.86 -10.35
CA ALA A 120 1.22 0.47 -9.91
C ALA A 120 -0.09 0.89 -10.55
N VAL A 121 -0.97 1.45 -9.75
CA VAL A 121 -2.35 1.79 -10.10
C VAL A 121 -2.53 3.28 -9.90
N TYR A 122 -2.82 4.00 -10.98
CA TYR A 122 -3.13 5.42 -10.97
C TYR A 122 -4.56 5.65 -11.46
N GLU A 123 -5.06 6.88 -11.34
CA GLU A 123 -6.45 7.20 -11.67
C GLU A 123 -6.87 6.82 -13.11
N GLN A 124 -5.92 6.86 -14.04
CA GLN A 124 -6.18 6.66 -15.48
C GLN A 124 -5.40 5.50 -16.10
N ARG A 125 -4.52 4.83 -15.34
CA ARG A 125 -3.63 3.79 -15.89
C ARG A 125 -3.17 2.80 -14.84
N ILE A 126 -2.91 1.58 -15.29
CA ILE A 126 -2.18 0.55 -14.56
C ILE A 126 -0.82 0.41 -15.25
N VAL A 127 0.26 0.40 -14.47
CA VAL A 127 1.64 0.27 -14.93
C VAL A 127 2.27 -0.96 -14.29
N MET A 128 3.07 -1.70 -15.04
CA MET A 128 3.80 -2.87 -14.57
C MET A 128 5.30 -2.60 -14.68
N GLY A 129 6.08 -3.07 -13.71
CA GLY A 129 7.55 -2.99 -13.74
C GLY A 129 8.07 -1.57 -13.57
N LEU A 130 7.83 -0.98 -12.40
CA LEU A 130 8.33 0.36 -12.06
C LEU A 130 9.51 0.30 -11.10
N PRO A 131 10.47 1.24 -11.21
CA PRO A 131 11.51 1.40 -10.20
C PRO A 131 10.88 1.65 -8.82
N LEU A 132 11.61 1.30 -7.78
CA LEU A 132 11.21 1.59 -6.42
C LEU A 132 11.00 3.12 -6.26
N PRO A 133 9.80 3.59 -5.85
CA PRO A 133 9.57 5.01 -5.69
C PRO A 133 10.55 5.62 -4.68
N GLU A 134 11.03 6.83 -4.96
CA GLU A 134 12.08 7.48 -4.16
C GLU A 134 11.75 7.53 -2.66
N GLY A 135 10.49 7.85 -2.32
CA GLY A 135 10.04 7.87 -0.92
C GLY A 135 10.18 6.53 -0.23
N LEU A 136 9.96 5.41 -0.95
CA LEU A 136 10.13 4.07 -0.41
C LEU A 136 11.59 3.63 -0.42
N ALA A 137 12.35 4.01 -1.44
CA ALA A 137 13.78 3.74 -1.54
C ALA A 137 14.58 4.33 -0.36
N LYS A 138 14.18 5.51 0.13
CA LYS A 138 14.75 6.14 1.33
C LYS A 138 14.51 5.35 2.62
N LEU A 139 13.50 4.49 2.65
CA LEU A 139 13.17 3.66 3.81
C LEU A 139 13.90 2.31 3.79
N VAL A 140 14.47 1.90 2.66
CA VAL A 140 15.12 0.59 2.53
C VAL A 140 16.37 0.52 3.40
N VAL A 141 16.40 -0.47 4.29
CA VAL A 141 17.63 -0.82 5.02
C VAL A 141 18.48 -1.65 4.06
N ARG A 142 19.62 -1.09 3.64
CA ARG A 142 20.65 -1.87 2.94
C ARG A 142 21.42 -2.62 4.02
N ASP A 143 21.45 -3.94 3.93
CA ASP A 143 22.41 -4.72 4.71
C ASP A 143 23.81 -4.23 4.33
N LYS A 144 24.63 -3.90 5.32
CA LYS A 144 26.04 -3.60 5.10
C LYS A 144 26.69 -4.93 4.70
N GLU A 145 27.16 -5.02 3.46
CA GLU A 145 28.17 -6.00 3.06
C GLU A 145 29.46 -5.83 3.89
#